data_AF-A0A1X3D858-F1
#
_entry.id   AF-A0A1X3D858-F1
#
_cell.length_a   1.000
_cell.length_b   1.000
_cell.length_c   1.000
_cell.angle_alpha   90.00
_cell.angle_beta   90.00
_cell.angle_gamma   90.00
#
_symmetry.space_group_name_H-M   'P 1'
#
loop_
_entity.id
_entity.type
_entity.pdbx_description
1 polymer ?
#
loop_
_entity_poly.entity_id
_entity_poly.type
_entity_poly.pdbx_seq_one_letter_code
_entity_poly.pdbx_strand_id
1 'polypeptide(L)'
;MKTKTIIQAGASLLLAAALSACATKSNVSRDGTTDNPVWPKLSKVSPSFAHNRGTFPTADELSKIKAGMTKDEFYKLLGRPHFNEGMFNVREWDYVFHFHTPGQGTNDVTTCQFKIIYDSKKYARSFYWKAVDPETASCPVAEPEPEPQIIVREVETSNKRIRQ
;
A
#
# COMPACT_ATOMS: atom_id res chain seq x y z
N MET A 1 50.55 59.86 13.76
CA MET A 1 49.20 60.44 13.52
C MET A 1 48.61 59.72 12.31
N LYS A 2 47.50 58.99 12.30
CA LYS A 2 46.36 58.80 13.22
C LYS A 2 45.88 57.34 13.07
N THR A 3 45.65 56.66 14.18
CA THR A 3 44.93 55.38 14.25
C THR A 3 43.42 55.64 14.11
N LYS A 4 42.69 54.76 13.42
CA LYS A 4 41.23 54.68 13.50
C LYS A 4 40.83 53.26 13.86
N THR A 5 40.59 53.07 15.15
CA THR A 5 39.87 51.95 15.72
C THR A 5 38.37 52.19 15.44
N ILE A 6 37.69 51.25 14.80
CA ILE A 6 36.22 51.20 14.80
C ILE A 6 35.83 49.81 15.32
N ILE A 7 35.34 49.81 16.54
CA ILE A 7 34.63 48.71 17.19
C ILE A 7 33.20 48.77 16.64
N GLN A 8 32.70 47.70 16.01
CA GLN A 8 31.26 47.45 16.05
C GLN A 8 30.94 45.96 15.89
N ALA A 9 30.63 45.38 17.05
CA ALA A 9 29.60 44.39 17.36
C ALA A 9 29.28 43.30 16.31
N GLY A 10 29.45 42.06 16.76
CA GLY A 10 29.07 40.86 16.03
C GLY A 10 27.58 40.82 15.68
N ALA A 11 27.32 40.18 14.55
CA ALA A 11 26.02 39.63 14.20
C ALA A 11 26.26 38.17 13.81
N SER A 12 26.15 37.28 14.79
CA SER A 12 26.07 35.84 14.57
C SER A 12 24.85 35.55 13.69
N LEU A 13 25.07 35.25 12.40
CA LEU A 13 24.02 34.70 11.53
C LEU A 13 23.76 33.24 11.93
N LEU A 14 22.95 33.05 12.99
CA LEU A 14 22.24 31.78 13.20
C LEU A 14 21.00 31.79 12.31
N LEU A 15 21.17 31.33 11.08
CA LEU A 15 20.08 31.09 10.15
C LEU A 15 19.33 29.82 10.61
N ALA A 16 18.37 29.99 11.52
CA ALA A 16 17.44 28.94 11.89
C ALA A 16 16.49 28.71 10.72
N ALA A 17 16.87 27.81 9.80
CA ALA A 17 15.97 27.28 8.79
C ALA A 17 14.91 26.42 9.50
N ALA A 18 13.81 27.05 9.91
CA ALA A 18 12.59 26.34 10.26
C ALA A 18 12.02 25.72 8.97
N LEU A 19 12.55 24.57 8.56
CA LEU A 19 11.85 23.73 7.60
C LEU A 19 10.58 23.23 8.30
N SER A 20 9.48 23.95 8.13
CA SER A 20 8.15 23.38 8.27
C SER A 20 7.98 22.37 7.14
N ALA A 21 8.59 21.19 7.28
CA ALA A 21 8.24 20.04 6.46
C ALA A 21 6.78 19.75 6.78
N CYS A 22 5.86 20.11 5.88
CA CYS A 22 4.50 19.59 5.92
C CYS A 22 4.62 18.07 5.91
N ALA A 23 4.51 17.46 7.08
CA ALA A 23 4.74 16.05 7.28
C ALA A 23 3.71 15.28 6.44
N THR A 24 4.16 14.69 5.34
CA THR A 24 3.32 13.88 4.43
C THR A 24 3.12 12.47 5.01
N LYS A 25 3.19 12.32 6.33
CA LYS A 25 3.21 11.05 7.06
C LYS A 25 2.23 11.10 8.22
N SER A 26 1.70 9.93 8.57
CA SER A 26 0.75 9.75 9.65
C SER A 26 1.45 9.94 11.00
N ASN A 27 0.69 10.36 12.02
CA ASN A 27 1.18 10.24 13.38
C ASN A 27 1.01 8.78 13.83
N VAL A 28 2.12 8.08 13.98
CA VAL A 28 2.14 6.65 14.33
C VAL A 28 2.59 6.47 15.78
N SER A 29 1.72 5.90 16.60
CA SER A 29 1.98 5.50 17.99
C SER A 29 3.15 4.51 18.08
N ARG A 30 3.78 4.29 19.24
CA ARG A 30 4.92 3.35 19.34
C ARG A 30 4.55 1.90 19.06
N ASP A 31 3.33 1.51 19.37
CA ASP A 31 2.75 0.18 19.18
C ASP A 31 2.31 -0.09 17.73
N GLY A 32 2.40 0.90 16.84
CA GLY A 32 2.19 0.73 15.40
C GLY A 32 0.74 0.93 14.96
N THR A 33 0.06 1.89 15.57
CA THR A 33 -1.33 2.25 15.29
C THR A 33 -1.45 3.73 14.95
N THR A 34 -2.52 4.10 14.24
CA THR A 34 -2.88 5.48 13.95
C THR A 34 -4.38 5.61 13.78
N ASP A 35 -4.97 6.69 14.31
CA ASP A 35 -6.40 6.95 14.12
C ASP A 35 -6.67 7.71 12.81
N ASN A 36 -5.65 8.36 12.26
CA ASN A 36 -5.77 9.24 11.10
C ASN A 36 -4.66 8.93 10.08
N PRO A 37 -4.80 7.83 9.30
CA PRO A 37 -3.81 7.48 8.29
C PRO A 37 -3.76 8.55 7.19
N VAL A 38 -2.56 9.09 6.95
CA VAL A 38 -2.28 10.07 5.90
C VAL A 38 -1.81 9.34 4.65
N TRP A 39 -2.52 9.53 3.54
CA TRP A 39 -2.26 8.83 2.29
C TRP A 39 -1.42 9.66 1.33
N PRO A 40 -0.36 9.10 0.71
CA PRO A 40 0.37 9.81 -0.32
C PRO A 40 -0.51 10.01 -1.57
N LYS A 41 -0.29 11.12 -2.27
CA LYS A 41 -1.01 11.40 -3.53
C LYS A 41 -0.62 10.37 -4.59
N LEU A 42 -1.59 9.84 -5.34
CA LEU A 42 -1.33 8.87 -6.41
C LEU A 42 -0.31 9.38 -7.46
N SER A 43 -0.29 10.68 -7.75
CA SER A 43 0.70 11.28 -8.67
C SER A 43 2.16 11.15 -8.21
N LYS A 44 2.41 10.72 -6.98
CA LYS A 44 3.75 10.43 -6.44
C LYS A 44 4.16 8.97 -6.57
N VAL A 45 3.27 8.09 -7.02
CA VAL A 45 3.59 6.69 -7.27
C VAL A 45 4.58 6.60 -8.44
N SER A 46 5.49 5.63 -8.40
CA SER A 46 6.36 5.35 -9.55
C SER A 46 5.53 5.08 -10.80
N PRO A 47 5.92 5.57 -11.99
CA PRO A 47 5.18 5.34 -13.23
C PRO A 47 4.93 3.86 -13.54
N SER A 48 5.78 2.96 -13.03
CA SER A 48 5.62 1.50 -13.12
C SER A 48 4.37 0.95 -12.43
N PHE A 49 3.76 1.72 -11.52
CA PHE A 49 2.56 1.36 -10.74
C PHE A 49 1.41 2.35 -10.97
N ALA A 50 1.45 3.13 -12.05
CA ALA A 50 0.42 4.12 -12.39
C ALA A 50 -0.46 3.63 -13.55
N HIS A 51 -1.60 4.30 -13.76
CA HIS A 51 -2.49 4.10 -14.92
C HIS A 51 -3.05 2.67 -15.07
N ASN A 52 -3.58 2.09 -14.00
CA ASN A 52 -4.14 0.73 -13.98
C ASN A 52 -3.13 -0.35 -14.40
N ARG A 53 -1.83 -0.04 -14.26
CA ARG A 53 -0.71 -0.95 -14.43
C ARG A 53 0.03 -1.03 -13.11
N GLY A 54 0.55 -2.21 -12.78
CA GLY A 54 1.27 -2.40 -11.54
C GLY A 54 0.92 -3.73 -10.89
N THR A 55 0.71 -3.69 -9.57
CA THR A 55 0.51 -4.89 -8.75
C THR A 55 -0.97 -5.22 -8.61
N PHE A 56 -1.34 -6.43 -9.01
CA PHE A 56 -2.67 -7.02 -8.85
C PHE A 56 -2.54 -8.18 -7.86
N PRO A 57 -2.64 -7.92 -6.54
CA PRO A 57 -2.49 -8.99 -5.56
C PRO A 57 -3.70 -9.92 -5.61
N THR A 58 -3.43 -11.21 -5.49
CA THR A 58 -4.45 -12.27 -5.38
C THR A 58 -5.04 -12.34 -3.97
N ALA A 59 -6.25 -12.91 -3.82
CA ALA A 59 -6.82 -13.16 -2.50
C ALA A 59 -5.90 -14.01 -1.60
N ASP A 60 -5.19 -14.98 -2.17
CA ASP A 60 -4.23 -15.82 -1.46
C ASP A 60 -3.00 -15.06 -0.94
N GLU A 61 -2.53 -14.04 -1.65
CA GLU A 61 -1.44 -13.18 -1.18
C GLU A 61 -1.92 -12.27 -0.06
N LEU A 62 -3.12 -11.68 -0.21
CA LEU A 62 -3.71 -10.82 0.81
C LEU A 62 -4.04 -11.59 2.10
N SER A 63 -4.49 -12.83 2.00
CA SER A 63 -4.80 -13.67 3.18
C SER A 63 -3.57 -14.05 4.02
N LYS A 64 -2.37 -13.98 3.42
CA LYS A 64 -1.09 -14.23 4.12
C LYS A 64 -0.63 -13.02 4.92
N ILE A 65 -1.18 -11.83 4.69
CA ILE A 65 -0.85 -10.61 5.43
C ILE A 65 -1.31 -10.76 6.88
N LYS A 66 -0.37 -10.67 7.82
CA LYS A 66 -0.62 -10.80 9.25
C LYS A 66 0.14 -9.77 10.06
N ALA A 67 -0.46 -9.33 11.17
CA ALA A 67 0.25 -8.55 12.16
C ALA A 67 1.41 -9.37 12.75
N GLY A 68 2.52 -8.70 13.06
CA GLY A 68 3.76 -9.32 13.53
C GLY A 68 4.77 -9.62 12.42
N MET A 69 4.36 -9.58 11.15
CA MET A 69 5.30 -9.77 10.02
C MET A 69 6.32 -8.64 9.94
N THR A 70 7.52 -9.00 9.52
CA THR A 70 8.65 -8.12 9.26
C THR A 70 8.55 -7.46 7.88
N LYS A 71 9.33 -6.39 7.67
CA LYS A 71 9.47 -5.75 6.37
C LYS A 71 9.96 -6.69 5.28
N ASP A 72 10.85 -7.62 5.60
CA ASP A 72 11.41 -8.56 4.61
C ASP A 72 10.38 -9.59 4.16
N GLU A 73 9.51 -10.03 5.05
CA GLU A 73 8.38 -10.88 4.67
C GLU A 73 7.41 -10.15 3.74
N PHE A 74 7.16 -8.85 3.99
CA PHE A 74 6.37 -8.03 3.06
C PHE A 74 7.09 -7.77 1.74
N TYR A 75 8.42 -7.57 1.74
CA TYR A 75 9.18 -7.49 0.49
C TYR A 75 9.02 -8.75 -0.35
N LYS A 76 9.01 -9.93 0.27
CA LYS A 76 8.80 -11.20 -0.43
C LYS A 76 7.36 -11.36 -0.90
N LEU A 77 6.38 -10.93 -0.11
CA LEU A 77 4.96 -11.14 -0.38
C LEU A 77 4.36 -10.12 -1.36
N LEU A 78 4.66 -8.83 -1.16
CA LEU A 78 4.04 -7.71 -1.89
C LEU A 78 5.06 -6.91 -2.72
N GLY A 79 6.34 -7.25 -2.62
CA GLY A 79 7.41 -6.46 -3.21
C GLY A 79 7.72 -5.20 -2.41
N ARG A 80 8.50 -4.32 -3.03
CA ARG A 80 8.88 -3.03 -2.44
C ARG A 80 7.67 -2.09 -2.35
N PRO A 81 7.64 -1.16 -1.40
CA PRO A 81 6.60 -0.15 -1.36
C PRO A 81 6.59 0.72 -2.63
N HIS A 82 5.41 1.23 -2.99
CA HIS A 82 5.20 1.94 -4.25
C HIS A 82 5.47 3.46 -4.14
N PHE A 83 5.60 3.97 -2.92
CA PHE A 83 5.87 5.38 -2.63
C PHE A 83 7.23 5.55 -1.95
N ASN A 84 7.78 6.78 -2.04
CA ASN A 84 8.98 7.12 -1.28
C ASN A 84 8.62 7.38 0.18
N GLU A 85 9.27 6.67 1.09
CA GLU A 85 8.96 6.69 2.52
C GLU A 85 9.98 7.48 3.35
N GLY A 86 11.04 7.97 2.71
CA GLY A 86 12.19 8.56 3.36
C GLY A 86 13.25 7.51 3.75
N MET A 87 14.41 7.99 4.22
CA MET A 87 15.55 7.12 4.54
C MET A 87 15.60 6.65 6.00
N PHE A 88 14.99 7.37 6.94
CA PHE A 88 15.17 7.13 8.37
C PHE A 88 13.84 6.86 9.07
N ASN A 89 13.87 5.91 10.01
CA ASN A 89 12.75 5.58 10.88
C ASN A 89 11.42 5.34 10.15
N VAL A 90 11.45 4.71 8.97
CA VAL A 90 10.23 4.41 8.21
C VAL A 90 9.32 3.46 8.98
N ARG A 91 8.09 3.90 9.24
CA ARG A 91 7.06 3.16 9.97
C ARG A 91 5.75 2.99 9.19
N GLU A 92 5.71 3.45 7.96
CA GLU A 92 4.54 3.36 7.10
C GLU A 92 4.99 2.88 5.74
N TRP A 93 4.41 1.79 5.27
CA TRP A 93 4.51 1.37 3.89
C TRP A 93 3.23 1.58 3.14
N ASP A 94 3.35 2.17 1.95
CA ASP A 94 2.23 2.55 1.11
C ASP A 94 2.30 1.84 -0.24
N TYR A 95 1.17 1.29 -0.66
CA TYR A 95 1.00 0.55 -1.90
C TYR A 95 -0.20 1.08 -2.68
N VAL A 96 -0.18 0.83 -3.98
CA VAL A 96 -1.32 0.98 -4.89
C VAL A 96 -1.57 -0.39 -5.48
N PHE A 97 -2.76 -0.92 -5.24
CA PHE A 97 -3.19 -2.22 -5.77
C PHE A 97 -4.37 -2.04 -6.70
N HIS A 98 -4.42 -2.92 -7.69
CA HIS A 98 -5.47 -2.98 -8.68
C HIS A 98 -6.17 -4.33 -8.60
N PHE A 99 -7.47 -4.34 -8.85
CA PHE A 99 -8.30 -5.54 -8.84
C PHE A 99 -9.14 -5.57 -10.12
N HIS A 100 -9.22 -6.73 -10.76
CA HIS A 100 -10.11 -6.91 -11.91
C HIS A 100 -11.56 -6.97 -11.42
N THR A 101 -12.33 -5.96 -11.78
CA THR A 101 -13.73 -5.78 -11.36
C THR A 101 -14.60 -5.41 -12.56
N PRO A 102 -15.08 -6.41 -13.32
CA PRO A 102 -15.97 -6.17 -14.45
C PRO A 102 -17.15 -5.27 -14.08
N GLY A 103 -17.35 -4.20 -14.84
CA GLY A 103 -18.42 -3.23 -14.62
C GLY A 103 -18.17 -2.21 -13.50
N GLN A 104 -16.99 -2.20 -12.88
CA GLN A 104 -16.62 -1.22 -11.85
C GLN A 104 -15.22 -0.63 -12.09
N GLY A 105 -15.09 0.67 -11.81
CA GLY A 105 -13.84 1.41 -11.96
C GLY A 105 -13.45 1.66 -13.42
N THR A 106 -12.30 2.31 -13.61
CA THR A 106 -11.81 2.63 -14.95
C THR A 106 -11.27 1.38 -15.65
N ASN A 107 -11.82 1.07 -16.82
CA ASN A 107 -11.44 -0.11 -17.63
C ASN A 107 -11.59 -1.43 -16.86
N ASP A 108 -12.70 -1.61 -16.14
CA ASP A 108 -12.99 -2.82 -15.34
C ASP A 108 -11.93 -3.11 -14.27
N VAL A 109 -11.31 -2.06 -13.75
CA VAL A 109 -10.28 -2.14 -12.70
C VAL A 109 -10.60 -1.20 -11.55
N THR A 110 -10.72 -1.78 -10.36
CA THR A 110 -10.79 -1.04 -9.11
C THR A 110 -9.37 -0.78 -8.59
N THR A 111 -9.09 0.46 -8.21
CA THR A 111 -7.82 0.89 -7.63
C THR A 111 -7.97 1.23 -6.15
N CYS A 112 -7.15 0.59 -5.32
CA CYS A 112 -7.10 0.82 -3.87
C CYS A 112 -5.68 1.22 -3.44
N GLN A 113 -5.57 2.10 -2.45
CA GLN A 113 -4.35 2.25 -1.68
C GLN A 113 -4.38 1.31 -0.46
N PHE A 114 -3.23 0.70 -0.18
CA PHE A 114 -3.02 -0.14 0.98
C PHE A 114 -1.86 0.42 1.80
N LYS A 115 -2.06 0.53 3.12
CA LYS A 115 -1.05 1.05 4.03
C LYS A 115 -0.78 0.05 5.14
N ILE A 116 0.51 -0.20 5.38
CA ILE A 116 1.01 -0.99 6.50
C ILE A 116 1.67 -0.05 7.50
N ILE A 117 1.25 -0.11 8.76
CA ILE A 117 1.90 0.61 9.85
C ILE A 117 2.75 -0.37 10.69
N TYR A 118 3.97 0.05 10.99
CA TYR A 118 4.94 -0.71 11.78
C TYR A 118 5.12 -0.12 13.17
N ASP A 119 5.30 -0.98 14.18
CA ASP A 119 5.73 -0.55 15.52
C ASP A 119 7.15 0.02 15.54
N SER A 120 7.62 0.46 16.71
CA SER A 120 9.00 0.92 16.88
C SER A 120 10.05 -0.16 16.62
N LYS A 121 9.68 -1.44 16.68
CA LYS A 121 10.54 -2.61 16.43
C LYS A 121 10.48 -3.11 14.98
N LYS A 122 9.74 -2.41 14.11
CA LYS A 122 9.57 -2.71 12.68
C LYS A 122 8.77 -3.98 12.38
N TYR A 123 7.89 -4.39 13.28
CA TYR A 123 6.85 -5.39 13.00
C TYR A 123 5.57 -4.69 12.55
N ALA A 124 4.88 -5.23 11.55
CA ALA A 124 3.59 -4.71 11.10
C ALA A 124 2.52 -4.93 12.15
N ARG A 125 1.60 -3.98 12.30
CA ARG A 125 0.62 -4.01 13.40
C ARG A 125 -0.78 -3.65 12.93
N SER A 126 -0.89 -2.59 12.13
CA SER A 126 -2.17 -2.15 11.59
C SER A 126 -2.09 -1.96 10.08
N PHE A 127 -3.24 -2.20 9.45
CA PHE A 127 -3.40 -2.23 8.01
C PHE A 127 -4.61 -1.41 7.64
N TYR A 128 -4.47 -0.55 6.64
CA TYR A 128 -5.53 0.34 6.20
C TYR A 128 -5.74 0.19 4.71
N TRP A 129 -6.98 0.36 4.29
CA TRP A 129 -7.39 0.39 2.90
C TRP A 129 -8.08 1.71 2.61
N LYS A 130 -7.87 2.21 1.40
CA LYS A 130 -8.58 3.37 0.88
C LYS A 130 -8.93 3.14 -0.58
N ALA A 131 -10.20 3.22 -0.91
CA ALA A 131 -10.67 3.23 -2.28
C ALA A 131 -10.20 4.51 -3.00
N VAL A 132 -9.77 4.36 -4.25
CA VAL A 132 -9.37 5.49 -5.09
C VAL A 132 -10.22 5.59 -6.33
N ASP A 133 -10.43 4.48 -7.01
CA ASP A 133 -11.26 4.45 -8.21
C ASP A 133 -12.02 3.11 -8.31
N PRO A 134 -13.36 3.11 -8.23
CA PRO A 134 -14.20 4.23 -7.80
C PRO A 134 -14.01 4.49 -6.29
N GLU A 135 -14.17 5.74 -5.83
CA GLU A 135 -14.02 6.09 -4.41
C GLU A 135 -15.03 5.38 -3.49
N THR A 136 -16.12 4.87 -4.06
CA THR A 136 -17.17 4.12 -3.35
C THR A 136 -16.91 2.62 -3.29
N ALA A 137 -15.83 2.12 -3.90
CA ALA A 137 -15.50 0.70 -3.87
C ALA A 137 -15.19 0.21 -2.45
N SER A 138 -15.46 -1.07 -2.20
CA SER A 138 -14.95 -1.77 -1.02
C SER A 138 -13.55 -2.29 -1.31
N CYS A 139 -12.61 -2.06 -0.39
CA CYS A 139 -11.22 -2.51 -0.50
C CYS A 139 -10.83 -3.36 0.72
N PRO A 140 -10.12 -4.50 0.54
CA PRO A 140 -9.82 -5.12 -0.75
C PRO A 140 -11.11 -5.65 -1.40
N VAL A 141 -11.11 -5.75 -2.72
CA VAL A 141 -12.22 -6.37 -3.43
C VAL A 141 -12.24 -7.84 -3.06
N ALA A 142 -13.36 -8.33 -2.53
CA ALA A 142 -13.54 -9.76 -2.35
C ALA A 142 -13.54 -10.41 -3.74
N GLU A 143 -12.52 -11.22 -4.05
CA GLU A 143 -12.59 -12.07 -5.23
C GLU A 143 -13.85 -12.95 -5.10
N PRO A 144 -14.65 -13.10 -6.16
CA PRO A 144 -15.71 -14.08 -6.14
C PRO A 144 -15.05 -15.44 -5.95
N GLU A 145 -15.33 -16.08 -4.82
CA GLU A 145 -14.89 -17.45 -4.55
C GLU A 145 -15.29 -18.32 -5.76
N PRO A 146 -14.39 -19.13 -6.33
CA PRO A 146 -14.71 -19.91 -7.50
C PRO A 146 -15.92 -20.80 -7.16
N GLU A 147 -17.08 -20.47 -7.74
CA GLU A 147 -18.27 -21.30 -7.58
C GLU A 147 -17.88 -22.74 -7.95
N PRO A 148 -18.19 -23.74 -7.10
CA PRO A 148 -17.81 -25.11 -7.38
C PRO A 148 -18.42 -25.50 -8.73
N GLN A 149 -17.57 -25.68 -9.75
CA GLN A 149 -18.01 -26.19 -11.04
C GLN A 149 -18.57 -27.60 -10.79
N ILE A 150 -19.90 -27.73 -10.81
CA ILE A 150 -20.58 -29.01 -10.75
C ILE A 150 -20.25 -29.73 -12.06
N ILE A 151 -19.17 -30.49 -12.07
CA ILE A 151 -18.86 -31.41 -13.17
C ILE A 151 -19.89 -32.54 -13.07
N VAL A 152 -21.02 -32.36 -13.75
CA VAL A 152 -21.97 -33.46 -13.97
C VAL A 152 -21.22 -34.46 -14.84
N ARG A 153 -20.68 -35.52 -14.22
CA ARG A 153 -20.29 -36.73 -14.96
C ARG A 153 -21.56 -37.29 -15.56
N GLU A 154 -21.79 -37.02 -16.84
CA GLU A 154 -22.79 -37.72 -17.62
C GLU A 154 -22.36 -39.20 -17.68
N VAL A 155 -23.01 -40.03 -16.86
CA VAL A 155 -22.80 -41.47 -16.90
C VAL A 155 -23.49 -41.96 -18.16
N GLU A 156 -22.72 -42.07 -19.24
CA GLU A 156 -23.18 -42.65 -20.49
C GLU A 156 -23.60 -44.11 -20.22
N THR A 157 -24.89 -44.35 -20.05
CA THR A 157 -25.44 -45.70 -19.91
C THR A 157 -25.29 -46.43 -21.24
N SER A 158 -24.13 -47.06 -21.43
CA SER A 158 -23.87 -47.97 -22.54
C SER A 158 -24.74 -49.21 -22.36
N ASN A 159 -25.91 -49.19 -22.99
CA ASN A 159 -26.83 -50.31 -23.01
C ASN A 159 -26.31 -51.40 -23.98
N LYS A 160 -25.29 -52.14 -23.55
CA LYS A 160 -24.72 -53.25 -24.33
C LYS A 160 -25.67 -54.44 -24.26
N ARG A 161 -26.57 -54.53 -25.25
CA ARG A 161 -27.46 -55.69 -25.47
C ARG A 161 -26.60 -56.96 -25.63
N ILE A 162 -26.68 -57.85 -24.65
CA ILE A 162 -26.17 -59.22 -24.75
C ILE A 162 -27.10 -59.96 -25.71
N ARG A 163 -26.60 -60.36 -26.89
CA ARG A 163 -27.28 -61.30 -27.78
C ARG A 163 -26.98 -62.72 -27.27
N GLN A 164 -28.05 -63.47 -26.96
CA GLN A 164 -28.03 -64.91 -26.78
C GLN A 164 -27.85 -65.63 -28.11
#